data_AF-A0A822ALT6-F1
#
_entry.id   AF-A0A822ALT6-F1
#
_cell.length_a   1.000
_cell.length_b   1.000
_cell.length_c   1.000
_cell.angle_alpha   90.00
_cell.angle_beta   90.00
_cell.angle_gamma   90.00
#
_symmetry.space_group_name_H-M   'P 1'
#
loop_
_entity.id
_entity.type
_entity.pdbx_description
1 polymer ?
#
loop_
_entity_poly.entity_id
_entity_poly.type
_entity_poly.pdbx_seq_one_letter_code
_entity_poly.pdbx_strand_id
1 'polypeptide(L)'
;MSDVSSTIIIKTYPPKVVIKTSIDKATLSKDYFLQCNSRGNPLPRLLWSKTNDTLEYYPLSKQCKTSCRIYSVQHKYQSFLYFRSLTLDDIGIYIC
;
A
#
# COMPACT_ATOMS: atom_id res chain seq x y z
N MET A 1 3.45 41.12 -32.86
CA MET A 1 3.24 39.73 -32.43
C MET A 1 3.64 39.62 -30.98
N SER A 2 2.67 39.52 -30.07
CA SER A 2 2.92 39.26 -28.65
C SER A 2 3.14 37.76 -28.46
N ASP A 3 4.32 37.40 -27.98
CA ASP A 3 4.67 36.02 -27.66
C ASP A 3 3.83 35.57 -26.46
N VAL A 4 2.84 34.71 -26.69
CA VAL A 4 1.98 34.15 -25.63
C VAL A 4 2.72 32.96 -25.04
N SER A 5 3.54 33.22 -24.02
CA SER A 5 4.19 32.16 -23.28
C SER A 5 3.25 31.57 -22.23
N SER A 6 2.94 30.28 -22.37
CA SER A 6 2.19 29.51 -21.36
C SER A 6 3.16 28.75 -20.47
N THR A 7 3.17 29.05 -19.17
CA THR A 7 4.02 28.36 -18.18
C THR A 7 3.26 27.19 -17.55
N ILE A 8 3.85 25.99 -17.55
CA ILE A 8 3.32 24.82 -16.84
C ILE A 8 3.89 24.80 -15.42
N ILE A 9 3.04 24.87 -14.40
CA ILE A 9 3.44 24.80 -12.99
C ILE A 9 3.23 23.37 -12.49
N ILE A 10 4.32 22.69 -12.11
CA ILE A 10 4.27 21.38 -11.45
C ILE A 10 4.17 21.60 -9.93
N LYS A 11 3.03 21.28 -9.33
CA LYS A 11 2.82 21.40 -7.88
C LYS A 11 3.26 20.13 -7.15
N THR A 12 4.37 20.16 -6.44
CA THR A 12 4.85 19.06 -5.58
C THR A 12 4.35 19.20 -4.14
N TYR A 13 4.18 18.08 -3.45
CA TYR A 13 3.77 18.04 -2.04
C TYR A 13 4.06 16.65 -1.42
N PRO A 14 4.29 16.59 -0.09
CA PRO A 14 4.72 15.35 0.56
C PRO A 14 3.65 14.26 0.56
N PRO A 15 4.06 12.99 0.72
CA PRO A 15 3.15 11.87 0.93
C PRO A 15 2.26 12.10 2.15
N LYS A 16 0.96 11.81 2.00
CA LYS A 16 0.01 11.74 3.11
C LYS A 16 -0.86 10.51 2.96
N VAL A 17 -0.91 9.66 3.98
CA VAL A 17 -1.88 8.56 4.07
C VAL A 17 -3.26 9.16 4.38
N VAL A 18 -4.24 8.84 3.54
CA VAL A 18 -5.60 9.37 3.61
C VAL A 18 -6.56 8.33 4.20
N ILE A 19 -6.34 7.05 3.90
CA ILE A 19 -7.15 5.95 4.41
C ILE A 19 -6.22 4.82 4.82
N LYS A 20 -6.24 4.48 6.11
CA LYS A 20 -5.74 3.23 6.65
C LYS A 20 -6.98 2.34 6.82
N THR A 21 -6.99 1.13 6.27
CA THR A 21 -8.17 0.26 6.35
C THR A 21 -8.63 0.10 7.79
N SER A 22 -9.94 0.17 7.99
CA SER A 22 -10.58 0.03 9.30
C SER A 22 -10.75 -1.45 9.63
N ILE A 23 -10.73 -1.75 10.93
CA ILE A 23 -10.71 -3.10 11.51
C ILE A 23 -11.90 -3.91 10.99
N ASP A 24 -11.60 -4.88 10.11
CA ASP A 24 -12.61 -5.74 9.53
C ASP A 24 -12.54 -7.13 10.15
N LYS A 25 -13.70 -7.77 10.31
CA LYS A 25 -13.77 -9.16 10.75
C LYS A 25 -13.39 -10.04 9.58
N ALA A 26 -12.24 -10.69 9.67
CA ALA A 26 -11.78 -11.64 8.66
C ALA A 26 -12.07 -13.08 9.07
N THR A 27 -12.26 -13.96 8.08
CA THR A 27 -12.51 -15.39 8.29
C THR A 27 -11.23 -16.18 8.09
N LEU A 28 -10.89 -17.05 9.04
CA LEU A 28 -9.73 -17.94 8.93
C LEU A 28 -9.83 -18.84 7.68
N SER A 29 -8.66 -19.22 7.16
CA SER A 29 -8.51 -20.06 5.96
C SER A 29 -9.11 -19.49 4.68
N LYS A 30 -9.47 -18.19 4.68
CA LYS A 30 -9.89 -17.45 3.50
C LYS A 30 -8.85 -16.41 3.13
N ASP A 31 -8.85 -16.04 1.86
CA ASP A 31 -8.05 -14.94 1.38
C ASP A 31 -8.63 -13.62 1.90
N TYR A 32 -7.74 -12.69 2.24
CA TYR A 32 -8.11 -11.40 2.79
C TYR A 32 -7.12 -10.34 2.34
N PHE A 33 -7.52 -9.07 2.36
CA PHE A 33 -6.62 -7.97 2.05
C PHE A 33 -6.90 -6.74 2.89
N LEU A 34 -5.83 -6.01 3.18
CA LEU A 34 -5.88 -4.65 3.71
C LEU A 34 -5.64 -3.67 2.57
N GLN A 35 -6.23 -2.48 2.66
CA GLN A 35 -6.07 -1.40 1.70
C GLN A 35 -5.59 -0.12 2.39
N CYS A 36 -4.63 0.54 1.76
CA CYS A 36 -4.12 1.84 2.17
C CYS A 36 -4.21 2.80 0.99
N ASN A 37 -4.69 4.02 1.23
CA ASN A 37 -4.73 5.08 0.21
C ASN A 37 -3.87 6.26 0.67
N SER A 38 -3.10 6.82 -0.24
CA SER A 38 -2.23 7.97 -0.02
C SER A 38 -2.47 9.07 -1.04
N ARG A 39 -1.80 10.20 -0.87
CA ARG A 39 -1.62 11.25 -1.89
C ARG A 39 -0.19 11.75 -1.79
N GLY A 40 0.34 12.29 -2.87
CA GLY A 40 1.69 12.86 -2.91
C GLY A 40 2.05 13.23 -4.33
N ASN A 41 2.94 14.20 -4.51
CA ASN A 41 3.55 14.45 -5.81
C ASN A 41 5.05 14.75 -5.62
N PRO A 42 5.96 13.87 -6.09
CA PRO A 42 5.76 12.70 -6.95
C PRO A 42 5.01 11.54 -6.28
N LEU A 43 4.61 10.55 -7.08
CA LEU A 43 3.87 9.37 -6.62
C LEU A 43 4.64 8.69 -5.46
N PRO A 44 4.04 8.52 -4.27
CA PRO A 44 4.73 7.97 -3.12
C PRO A 44 4.90 6.45 -3.23
N ARG A 45 5.94 5.92 -2.59
CA ARG A 45 6.12 4.47 -2.40
C ARG A 45 5.51 4.08 -1.05
N LEU A 46 4.59 3.12 -1.06
CA LEU A 46 3.89 2.63 0.11
C LEU A 46 4.43 1.26 0.52
N LEU A 47 4.66 1.08 1.81
CA LEU A 47 5.16 -0.15 2.42
C LEU A 47 4.24 -0.54 3.58
N TRP A 48 4.16 -1.83 3.86
CA TRP A 48 3.42 -2.33 5.02
C TRP A 48 4.37 -2.91 6.05
N SER A 49 4.08 -2.69 7.33
CA SER A 49 4.76 -3.31 8.46
C SER A 49 3.73 -3.84 9.46
N LYS A 50 4.09 -4.88 10.21
CA LYS A 50 3.32 -5.35 11.35
C LYS A 50 4.00 -4.81 12.61
N THR A 51 3.24 -4.17 13.51
CA THR A 51 3.78 -3.34 14.63
C THR A 51 4.78 -4.07 15.55
N ASN A 52 4.68 -5.41 15.62
CA ASN A 52 5.55 -6.25 16.47
C ASN A 52 6.45 -7.19 15.66
N ASP A 53 6.58 -6.93 14.36
CA ASP A 53 7.43 -7.71 13.46
C ASP A 53 8.48 -6.79 12.85
N THR A 54 9.67 -7.33 12.61
CA THR A 54 10.72 -6.63 11.86
C THR A 54 10.50 -6.74 10.36
N LEU A 55 9.53 -7.55 9.93
CA LEU A 55 9.24 -7.78 8.52
C LEU A 55 8.47 -6.61 7.88
N GLU A 56 9.07 -6.05 6.84
CA GLU A 56 8.44 -5.08 5.95
C GLU A 56 7.98 -5.75 4.66
N TYR A 57 6.72 -5.53 4.27
CA TYR A 57 6.16 -6.04 3.03
C TYR A 57 6.25 -4.98 1.94
N TYR A 58 7.36 -5.03 1.20
CA TYR A 58 7.58 -4.17 0.04
C TYR A 58 6.65 -4.52 -1.12
N PRO A 59 6.17 -3.51 -1.87
CA PRO A 59 5.34 -3.73 -3.04
C PRO A 59 6.09 -4.63 -4.02
N LEU A 60 5.46 -5.74 -4.36
CA LEU A 60 6.13 -6.88 -4.96
C LEU A 60 6.98 -6.56 -6.19
N SER A 61 8.22 -7.06 -6.18
CA SER A 61 8.88 -7.50 -7.41
C SER A 61 8.16 -8.76 -7.92
N LYS A 62 8.11 -8.99 -9.24
CA LYS A 62 7.27 -10.03 -9.89
C LYS A 62 7.36 -11.44 -9.27
N GLN A 63 8.43 -11.76 -8.54
CA GLN A 63 8.71 -13.09 -7.95
C GLN A 63 7.76 -13.51 -6.83
N CYS A 64 7.29 -12.60 -5.98
CA CYS A 64 6.45 -13.00 -4.84
C CYS A 64 4.96 -13.17 -5.19
N LYS A 65 4.52 -12.77 -6.41
CA LYS A 65 3.10 -12.82 -6.79
C LYS A 65 2.57 -14.25 -6.85
N THR A 66 3.43 -15.25 -7.03
CA THR A 66 3.04 -16.66 -7.16
C THR A 66 3.41 -17.48 -5.93
N SER A 67 4.55 -17.22 -5.27
CA SER A 67 5.06 -18.05 -4.18
C SER A 67 4.74 -17.55 -2.75
N CYS A 68 4.44 -16.26 -2.57
CA CYS A 68 4.33 -15.68 -1.23
C CYS A 68 2.90 -15.79 -0.68
N ARG A 69 2.78 -16.21 0.58
CA ARG A 69 1.50 -16.28 1.30
C ARG A 69 0.98 -14.89 1.64
N ILE A 70 1.86 -14.01 2.11
CA ILE A 70 1.57 -12.59 2.37
C ILE A 70 2.36 -11.76 1.37
N TYR A 71 1.72 -10.80 0.72
CA TYR A 71 2.39 -9.91 -0.24
C TYR A 71 1.68 -8.58 -0.41
N SER A 72 2.44 -7.52 -0.70
CA SER A 72 1.87 -6.19 -0.97
C SER A 72 1.93 -5.79 -2.44
N VAL A 73 0.88 -5.12 -2.93
CA VAL A 73 0.79 -4.63 -4.30
C VAL A 73 0.40 -3.16 -4.26
N GLN A 74 1.17 -2.32 -4.94
CA GLN A 74 0.86 -0.90 -5.06
C GLN A 74 0.36 -0.55 -6.47
N HIS A 75 -0.75 0.17 -6.53
CA HIS A 75 -1.34 0.74 -7.74
C HIS A 75 -1.52 2.25 -7.56
N LYS A 76 -0.62 3.03 -8.16
CA LYS A 76 -0.56 4.49 -7.98
C LYS A 76 -0.53 4.85 -6.49
N TYR A 77 -1.57 5.53 -6.01
CA TYR A 77 -1.73 6.03 -4.66
C TYR A 77 -2.29 5.00 -3.68
N GLN A 78 -2.61 3.79 -4.14
CA GLN A 78 -3.24 2.74 -3.34
C GLN A 78 -2.25 1.59 -3.13
N SER A 79 -2.23 1.01 -1.94
CA SER A 79 -1.46 -0.19 -1.61
C SER A 79 -2.38 -1.22 -0.97
N PHE A 80 -2.21 -2.48 -1.37
CA PHE A 80 -2.98 -3.61 -0.88
C PHE A 80 -2.02 -4.62 -0.25
N LEU A 81 -2.31 -5.09 0.96
CA LEU A 81 -1.59 -6.21 1.58
C LEU A 81 -2.49 -7.44 1.54
N TYR A 82 -2.12 -8.43 0.74
CA TYR A 82 -2.85 -9.67 0.58
C TYR A 82 -2.36 -10.75 1.52
N PHE A 83 -3.30 -11.51 2.06
CA PHE A 83 -3.10 -12.70 2.86
C PHE A 83 -3.77 -13.86 2.14
N ARG A 84 -2.99 -14.86 1.73
CA ARG A 84 -3.53 -16.14 1.25
C ARG A 84 -3.80 -17.03 2.44
N SER A 85 -5.03 -17.51 2.57
CA SER A 85 -5.45 -18.38 3.67
C SER A 85 -5.03 -17.83 5.05
N LEU A 86 -5.81 -16.90 5.60
CA LEU A 86 -5.56 -16.30 6.90
C LEU A 86 -5.35 -17.33 8.02
N THR A 87 -4.33 -17.11 8.84
CA THR A 87 -4.02 -17.91 10.03
C THR A 87 -4.09 -17.07 11.31
N LEU A 88 -4.07 -17.72 12.48
CA LEU A 88 -4.02 -17.01 13.76
C LEU A 88 -2.75 -16.17 13.92
N ASP A 89 -1.64 -16.58 13.30
CA ASP A 89 -0.38 -15.84 13.32
C ASP A 89 -0.46 -14.51 12.54
N ASP A 90 -1.42 -14.37 11.62
CA ASP A 90 -1.64 -13.15 10.87
C ASP A 90 -2.30 -12.05 11.71
N ILE A 91 -2.87 -12.39 12.86
CA ILE A 91 -3.54 -11.42 13.73
C ILE A 91 -2.51 -10.40 14.23
N GLY A 92 -2.88 -9.12 14.13
CA GLY A 92 -2.07 -8.01 14.62
C GLY A 92 -2.42 -6.67 14.01
N ILE A 93 -1.61 -5.67 14.34
CA ILE A 93 -1.76 -4.29 13.88
C ILE A 93 -0.82 -4.06 12.70
N TYR A 94 -1.40 -3.81 11.54
CA TYR A 94 -0.67 -3.48 10.31
C TYR A 94 -0.66 -1.98 10.07
N ILE A 95 0.49 -1.47 9.65
CA ILE A 95 0.74 -0.07 9.35
C ILE A 95 1.17 0.05 7.90
N CYS A 96 0.40 0.85 7.18
CA CYS A 96 0.82 1.67 6.07
C CYS A 96 0.76 3.12 6.57
#